data_AF-A0A7S3ZEH0-F1
#
_entry.id   AF-A0A7S3ZEH0-F1
#
_cell.length_a   1.000
_cell.length_b   1.000
_cell.length_c   1.000
_cell.angle_alpha   90.00
_cell.angle_beta   90.00
_cell.angle_gamma   90.00
#
_symmetry.space_group_name_H-M   'P 1'
#
loop_
_entity.id
_entity.type
_entity.pdbx_description
1 polymer ?
#
loop_
_entity_poly.entity_id
_entity_poly.type
_entity_poly.pdbx_seq_one_letter_code
_entity_poly.pdbx_strand_id
1 'polypeptide(L)'
;EKISKEVMIIMDKTTIQFRISRESMSEENVFVETAVNGLFDNYRIESKNSNVIGVSAKAPILVAALRTGDRARQIIVKLHKKDNTPCLKFQIFTEENEIVQDVPVRLLNRKQIAETEEPSLPEPEVKIHMPKIKMLKNIINRMRSVSED
;
A
#
# COMPACT_ATOMS: atom_id res chain seq x y z
N GLU A 1 -8.68 0.38 -0.61
CA GLU A 1 -9.95 1.12 -0.85
C GLU A 1 -10.85 1.19 0.38
N LYS A 2 -11.17 0.07 1.04
CA LYS A 2 -12.12 0.07 2.18
C LYS A 2 -11.59 0.66 3.50
N ILE A 3 -10.28 0.90 3.61
CA ILE A 3 -9.64 1.31 4.87
C ILE A 3 -9.29 2.81 4.85
N SER A 4 -8.56 3.33 3.86
CA SER A 4 -8.28 4.77 3.77
C SER A 4 -8.28 5.27 2.32
N LYS A 5 -8.38 6.60 2.18
CA LYS A 5 -8.33 7.33 0.90
C LYS A 5 -6.90 7.46 0.37
N GLU A 6 -5.89 7.47 1.25
CA GLU A 6 -4.48 7.50 0.89
C GLU A 6 -3.75 6.26 1.41
N VAL A 7 -2.68 5.89 0.71
CA VAL A 7 -1.73 4.85 1.11
C VAL A 7 -0.33 5.38 0.90
N MET A 8 0.53 5.14 1.89
CA MET A 8 1.96 5.40 1.78
C MET A 8 2.68 4.11 1.40
N ILE A 9 3.61 4.22 0.47
CA ILE A 9 4.44 3.12 -0.01
C ILE A 9 5.89 3.51 0.24
N ILE A 10 6.56 2.77 1.12
CA ILE A 10 7.97 2.96 1.44
C ILE A 10 8.74 1.82 0.80
N MET A 11 9.74 2.16 -0.01
CA MET A 11 10.50 1.23 -0.82
C MET A 11 11.99 1.40 -0.51
N ASP A 12 12.63 0.31 -0.13
CA ASP A 12 14.09 0.21 -0.07
C ASP A 12 14.57 -0.93 -0.98
N LYS A 13 15.85 -1.29 -0.90
CA LYS A 13 16.44 -2.32 -1.78
C LYS A 13 15.90 -3.75 -1.55
N THR A 14 15.25 -4.00 -0.43
CA THR A 14 14.89 -5.33 0.07
C THR A 14 13.42 -5.49 0.37
N THR A 15 12.73 -4.44 0.82
CA THR A 15 11.34 -4.49 1.24
C THR A 15 10.51 -3.39 0.61
N ILE A 16 9.21 -3.65 0.56
CA ILE A 16 8.18 -2.68 0.24
C ILE A 16 7.16 -2.70 1.37
N GLN A 17 6.91 -1.53 1.94
CA GLN A 17 5.98 -1.35 3.04
C GLN A 17 4.80 -0.51 2.57
N PHE A 18 3.58 -0.97 2.88
CA PHE A 18 2.35 -0.22 2.73
C PHE A 18 1.87 0.22 4.09
N ARG A 19 1.66 1.52 4.24
CA ARG A 19 1.27 2.14 5.50
C ARG A 19 0.01 2.96 5.30
N ILE A 20 -0.97 2.73 6.16
CA ILE A 20 -2.26 3.43 6.14
C ILE A 20 -2.53 3.91 7.55
N SER A 21 -2.76 5.21 7.68
CA SER A 21 -3.22 5.83 8.93
C SER A 21 -4.58 6.46 8.70
N ARG A 22 -5.49 6.31 9.67
CA ARG A 22 -6.76 7.05 9.71
C ARG A 22 -6.62 8.25 10.63
N GLU A 23 -7.02 9.42 10.13
CA GLU A 23 -7.05 10.69 10.91
C GLU A 23 -8.27 10.79 11.85
N SER A 24 -9.14 9.78 11.90
CA SER A 24 -10.33 9.75 12.77
C SER A 24 -9.97 9.44 14.23
N MET A 25 -10.89 9.74 15.15
CA MET A 25 -10.77 9.56 16.61
C MET A 25 -10.37 8.14 17.09
N SER A 26 -10.39 7.14 16.21
CA SER A 26 -9.76 5.84 16.41
C SER A 26 -8.45 5.79 15.61
N GLU A 27 -7.31 5.69 16.30
CA GLU A 27 -5.97 5.56 15.72
C GLU A 27 -5.77 4.18 15.05
N GLU A 28 -6.55 3.91 14.01
CA GLU A 28 -6.43 2.69 13.23
C GLU A 28 -5.31 2.85 12.21
N ASN A 29 -4.18 2.23 12.51
CA ASN A 29 -3.05 2.11 11.61
C ASN A 29 -2.97 0.69 11.04
N VAL A 30 -2.64 0.59 9.75
CA VAL A 30 -2.38 -0.68 9.06
C VAL A 30 -1.00 -0.61 8.45
N PHE A 31 -0.18 -1.59 8.81
CA PHE A 31 1.17 -1.78 8.30
C PHE A 31 1.22 -3.14 7.60
N VAL A 32 1.81 -3.15 6.40
CA VAL A 32 2.07 -4.37 5.64
C VAL A 32 3.47 -4.27 5.07
N GLU A 33 4.32 -5.22 5.38
CA GLU A 33 5.64 -5.37 4.77
C GLU A 33 5.67 -6.61 3.89
N THR A 34 6.37 -6.51 2.76
CA THR A 34 6.66 -7.64 1.89
C THR A 34 8.06 -7.50 1.28
N ALA A 35 8.72 -8.64 1.05
CA ALA A 35 10.02 -8.67 0.43
C ALA A 35 9.93 -8.39 -1.08
N VAL A 36 10.89 -7.61 -1.60
CA VAL A 36 10.94 -7.22 -3.03
C VAL A 36 10.98 -8.43 -3.95
N ASN A 37 11.76 -9.45 -3.58
CA ASN A 37 11.92 -10.69 -4.36
C ASN A 37 10.62 -11.52 -4.46
N GLY A 38 9.64 -11.28 -3.59
CA GLY A 38 8.31 -11.87 -3.69
C GLY A 38 7.37 -11.14 -4.66
N LEU A 39 7.76 -9.95 -5.12
CA LEU A 39 6.93 -9.10 -5.99
C LEU A 39 7.55 -8.80 -7.36
N PHE A 40 8.88 -8.73 -7.47
CA PHE A 40 9.57 -8.25 -8.67
C PHE A 40 10.74 -9.17 -9.04
N ASP A 41 10.81 -9.54 -10.32
CA ASP A 41 11.98 -10.23 -10.89
C ASP A 41 13.19 -9.29 -11.04
N ASN A 42 12.93 -8.02 -11.37
CA ASN A 42 13.93 -6.99 -11.56
C ASN A 42 13.54 -5.76 -10.75
N TYR A 43 14.47 -5.29 -9.92
CA TYR A 43 14.20 -4.20 -9.00
C TYR A 43 15.42 -3.29 -8.84
N ARG A 44 15.20 -1.97 -8.88
CA ARG A 44 16.24 -0.97 -8.67
C ARG A 44 15.66 0.24 -7.94
N ILE A 45 16.27 0.57 -6.80
CA ILE A 45 16.03 1.81 -6.06
C ILE A 45 17.35 2.54 -5.88
N GLU A 46 17.33 3.82 -6.22
CA GLU A 46 18.42 4.77 -5.98
C GLU A 46 17.81 6.07 -5.46
N SER A 47 18.25 6.51 -4.28
CA SER A 47 17.71 7.70 -3.64
C SER A 47 18.78 8.34 -2.76
N LYS A 48 18.83 9.68 -2.77
CA LYS A 48 19.66 10.46 -1.84
C LYS A 48 19.20 10.32 -0.38
N ASN A 49 17.99 9.81 -0.15
CA ASN A 49 17.48 9.49 1.18
C ASN A 49 17.88 8.07 1.59
N SER A 50 19.18 7.78 1.60
CA SER A 50 19.74 6.47 1.97
C SER A 50 19.16 5.29 1.18
N ASN A 51 18.92 5.46 -0.12
CA ASN A 51 18.25 4.47 -0.98
C ASN A 51 16.84 4.07 -0.52
N VAL A 52 16.15 4.96 0.19
CA VAL A 52 14.72 4.82 0.52
C VAL A 52 13.92 5.82 -0.31
N ILE A 53 12.85 5.35 -0.93
CA ILE A 53 11.87 6.17 -1.64
C ILE A 53 10.51 5.97 -0.95
N GLY A 54 9.98 7.03 -0.34
CA GLY A 54 8.62 7.06 0.17
C GLY A 54 7.70 7.84 -0.75
N VAL A 55 6.52 7.30 -1.05
CA VAL A 55 5.48 7.98 -1.83
C VAL A 55 4.12 7.85 -1.15
N SER A 56 3.26 8.87 -1.25
CA SER A 56 1.83 8.76 -0.94
C SER A 56 1.02 8.80 -2.24
N ALA A 57 0.01 7.94 -2.34
CA ALA A 57 -0.91 7.87 -3.46
C ALA A 57 -2.36 7.76 -2.98
N LYS A 58 -3.30 8.25 -3.78
CA LYS A 58 -4.74 8.00 -3.55
C LYS A 58 -5.02 6.52 -3.79
N ALA A 59 -5.47 5.83 -2.74
CA ALA A 59 -5.69 4.39 -2.77
C ALA A 59 -6.66 3.94 -3.89
N PRO A 60 -7.79 4.64 -4.18
CA PRO A 60 -8.68 4.23 -5.28
C PRO A 60 -7.99 4.25 -6.65
N ILE A 61 -7.17 5.27 -6.91
CA ILE A 61 -6.47 5.43 -8.20
C ILE A 61 -5.40 4.36 -8.36
N LEU A 62 -4.60 4.14 -7.31
CA LEU A 62 -3.57 3.09 -7.32
C LEU A 62 -4.17 1.71 -7.55
N VAL A 63 -5.25 1.37 -6.85
CA VAL A 63 -5.88 0.05 -7.00
C VAL A 63 -6.53 -0.08 -8.38
N ALA A 64 -7.13 0.97 -8.93
CA ALA A 64 -7.64 0.96 -10.29
C ALA A 64 -6.53 0.69 -11.33
N ALA A 65 -5.37 1.31 -11.15
CA ALA A 65 -4.22 1.09 -12.03
C ALA A 65 -3.62 -0.31 -11.91
N LEU A 66 -3.56 -0.87 -10.70
CA LEU A 66 -3.12 -2.25 -10.51
C LEU A 66 -4.11 -3.27 -11.09
N ARG A 67 -5.42 -3.00 -10.99
CA ARG A 67 -6.47 -3.89 -11.52
C ARG A 67 -6.43 -4.07 -13.03
N THR A 68 -5.91 -3.10 -13.78
CA THR A 68 -5.75 -3.28 -15.24
C THR A 68 -4.64 -4.25 -15.61
N GLY A 69 -3.79 -4.60 -14.64
CA GLY A 69 -2.74 -5.61 -14.77
C GLY A 69 -3.16 -7.04 -14.44
N ASP A 70 -4.42 -7.32 -14.10
CA ASP A 70 -4.87 -8.64 -13.62
C ASP A 70 -4.60 -9.79 -14.61
N ARG A 71 -4.64 -9.51 -15.92
CA ARG A 71 -4.32 -10.46 -17.00
C ARG A 71 -3.03 -10.10 -17.74
N ALA A 72 -2.16 -9.32 -17.12
CA ALA A 72 -0.92 -8.90 -17.75
C ALA A 72 0.10 -10.04 -17.78
N ARG A 73 0.84 -10.13 -18.89
CA ARG A 73 2.00 -11.00 -18.99
C ARG A 73 3.24 -10.38 -18.35
N GLN A 74 3.29 -9.05 -18.32
CA GLN A 74 4.37 -8.28 -17.71
C GLN A 74 3.85 -6.93 -17.23
N ILE A 75 4.36 -6.47 -16.09
CA ILE A 75 4.12 -5.13 -15.56
C ILE A 75 5.47 -4.50 -15.23
N ILE A 76 5.69 -3.27 -15.70
CA ILE A 76 6.86 -2.46 -15.36
C ILE A 76 6.38 -1.21 -14.64
N VAL A 77 6.87 -1.00 -13.43
CA VAL A 77 6.56 0.17 -12.61
C VAL A 77 7.76 1.11 -12.59
N LYS A 78 7.55 2.39 -12.91
CA LYS A 78 8.60 3.42 -12.91
C LYS A 78 8.15 4.66 -12.18
N LEU A 79 8.98 5.18 -11.27
CA LEU A 79 8.80 6.51 -10.73
C LEU A 79 9.36 7.53 -11.72
N HIS A 80 8.54 8.47 -12.18
CA HIS A 80 8.95 9.52 -13.12
C HIS A 80 8.22 10.83 -12.82
N LYS A 81 8.48 11.86 -13.62
CA LYS A 81 7.88 13.18 -13.48
C LYS A 81 7.18 13.55 -14.80
N LYS A 82 5.85 13.67 -14.75
CA LYS A 82 5.00 14.05 -15.87
C LYS A 82 4.45 15.44 -15.63
N ASP A 83 4.70 16.39 -16.54
CA ASP A 83 4.19 17.78 -16.43
C ASP A 83 4.43 18.39 -15.04
N ASN A 84 5.67 18.26 -14.57
CA ASN A 84 6.13 18.68 -13.26
C ASN A 84 5.54 17.92 -12.03
N THR A 85 4.70 16.91 -12.26
CA THR A 85 4.06 16.08 -11.22
C THR A 85 4.74 14.71 -11.09
N PRO A 86 5.17 14.29 -9.90
CA PRO A 86 5.68 12.93 -9.70
C PRO A 86 4.58 11.88 -9.91
N CYS A 87 4.89 10.83 -10.65
CA CYS A 87 3.95 9.76 -10.98
C CYS A 87 4.61 8.38 -10.88
N LEU A 88 3.86 7.38 -10.42
CA LEU A 88 4.16 5.98 -10.67
C LEU A 88 3.53 5.59 -12.02
N LYS A 89 4.37 5.34 -13.01
CA LYS A 89 3.97 4.83 -14.32
C LYS A 89 3.89 3.31 -14.27
N PHE A 90 2.71 2.77 -14.56
CA PHE A 90 2.48 1.36 -14.79
C PHE A 90 2.43 1.13 -16.30
N GLN A 91 3.43 0.44 -16.83
CA GLN A 91 3.43 -0.08 -18.19
C GLN A 91 3.03 -1.55 -18.12
N ILE A 92 1.86 -1.87 -18.64
CA ILE A 92 1.20 -3.16 -18.50
C ILE A 92 1.10 -3.77 -19.88
N PHE A 93 1.71 -4.94 -20.06
CA PHE A 93 1.72 -5.67 -21.32
C PHE A 93 0.79 -6.88 -21.20
N THR A 94 -0.31 -6.86 -21.97
CA THR A 94 -1.21 -8.01 -22.13
C THR A 94 -0.86 -8.75 -23.42
N GLU A 95 -1.59 -9.80 -23.76
CA GLU A 95 -1.36 -10.54 -25.02
C GLU A 95 -1.62 -9.67 -26.26
N GLU A 96 -2.55 -8.73 -26.17
CA GLU A 96 -3.05 -7.96 -27.32
C GLU A 96 -2.63 -6.49 -27.30
N ASN A 97 -2.33 -5.92 -26.12
CA ASN A 97 -2.20 -4.48 -25.95
C ASN A 97 -1.11 -4.08 -24.94
N GLU A 98 -0.57 -2.87 -25.10
CA GLU A 98 0.16 -2.15 -24.06
C GLU A 98 -0.75 -1.09 -23.44
N ILE A 99 -0.91 -1.14 -22.12
CA ILE A 99 -1.67 -0.18 -21.33
C ILE A 99 -0.69 0.62 -20.48
N VAL A 100 -0.76 1.95 -20.57
CA VAL A 100 0.07 2.86 -19.78
C VAL A 100 -0.81 3.67 -18.84
N GLN A 101 -0.52 3.62 -17.54
CA GLN A 101 -1.21 4.42 -16.53
C GLN A 101 -0.23 5.20 -15.67
N ASP A 102 -0.48 6.51 -15.53
CA ASP A 102 0.25 7.36 -14.61
C ASP A 102 -0.59 7.57 -13.35
N VAL A 103 -0.12 7.06 -12.21
CA VAL A 103 -0.72 7.32 -10.91
C VAL A 103 0.04 8.48 -10.27
N PRO A 104 -0.59 9.66 -10.08
CA PRO A 104 0.06 10.78 -9.41
C PRO A 104 0.40 10.42 -7.97
N VAL A 105 1.60 10.80 -7.54
CA VAL A 105 2.09 10.55 -6.18
C VAL A 105 2.72 11.79 -5.58
N ARG A 106 2.70 11.86 -4.25
CA ARG A 106 3.47 12.83 -3.47
C ARG A 106 4.70 12.15 -2.92
N LEU A 107 5.89 12.71 -3.18
CA LEU A 107 7.13 12.22 -2.56
C LEU A 107 7.10 12.53 -1.06
N LEU A 108 7.53 11.57 -0.26
CA LEU A 108 7.67 11.71 1.19
C LEU A 108 9.12 12.05 1.53
N ASN A 109 9.31 13.03 2.41
CA ASN A 109 10.64 13.31 2.96
C ASN A 109 10.98 12.35 4.11
N ARG A 110 12.24 12.39 4.57
CA ARG A 110 12.73 11.51 5.65
C ARG A 110 11.91 11.62 6.94
N LYS A 111 11.48 12.82 7.30
CA LYS A 111 10.69 13.08 8.52
C LYS A 111 9.31 12.41 8.42
N GLN A 112 8.61 12.58 7.30
CA GLN A 112 7.30 11.96 7.06
C GLN A 112 7.36 10.43 7.04
N ILE A 113 8.46 9.86 6.55
CA ILE A 113 8.68 8.41 6.58
C ILE A 113 8.88 7.92 8.03
N ALA A 114 9.63 8.66 8.85
CA ALA A 114 9.85 8.30 10.26
C ALA A 114 8.59 8.46 11.11
N GLU A 115 7.80 9.52 10.88
CA GLU A 115 6.54 9.78 11.61
C GLU A 115 5.47 8.70 11.38
N THR A 116 5.62 7.90 10.33
CA THR A 116 4.65 6.87 9.94
C THR A 116 5.22 5.48 10.14
N GLU A 117 6.33 5.34 10.86
CA GLU A 117 6.92 4.05 11.15
C GLU A 117 5.99 3.19 11.99
N GLU A 118 6.04 1.87 11.77
CA GLU A 118 5.27 0.93 12.57
C GLU A 118 5.74 0.99 14.03
N PRO A 119 4.82 1.19 15.00
CA PRO A 119 5.22 1.30 16.40
C PRO A 119 5.68 -0.05 16.93
N SER A 120 6.69 -0.04 17.80
CA SER A 120 7.01 -1.21 18.61
C SER A 120 5.87 -1.46 19.60
N LEU A 121 5.15 -2.56 19.42
CA LEU A 121 4.08 -2.96 20.33
C LEU A 121 4.66 -3.70 21.54
N PRO A 122 4.14 -3.46 22.76
CA PRO A 122 4.49 -4.27 23.92
C PRO A 122 4.02 -5.72 23.72
N GLU A 123 4.65 -6.66 24.41
CA GLU A 123 4.20 -8.05 24.39
C GLU A 123 2.80 -8.15 25.04
N PRO A 124 1.80 -8.74 24.36
CA PRO A 124 0.46 -8.86 24.93
C PRO A 124 0.44 -9.91 26.05
N GLU A 125 -0.32 -9.63 27.11
CA GLU A 125 -0.54 -10.56 28.22
C GLU A 125 -1.23 -11.87 27.78
N VAL A 126 -2.04 -11.79 26.73
CA VAL A 126 -2.81 -12.93 26.20
C VAL A 126 -2.68 -12.96 24.67
N LYS A 127 -2.30 -14.14 24.14
CA LYS A 127 -2.23 -14.41 22.70
C LYS A 127 -3.31 -15.44 22.34
N ILE A 128 -4.29 -15.04 21.54
CA ILE A 128 -5.38 -15.91 21.09
C ILE A 128 -5.23 -16.14 19.59
N HIS A 129 -5.38 -17.39 19.16
CA HIS A 129 -5.43 -17.70 17.73
C HIS A 129 -6.73 -17.16 17.11
N MET A 130 -6.60 -16.42 16.01
CA MET A 130 -7.75 -15.90 15.29
C MET A 130 -8.64 -17.06 14.78
N PRO A 131 -9.95 -17.04 15.07
CA PRO A 131 -10.89 -17.98 14.48
C PRO A 131 -11.07 -17.69 12.98
N LYS A 132 -11.82 -18.53 12.27
CA LYS A 132 -12.07 -18.35 10.82
C LYS A 132 -12.62 -16.94 10.54
N ILE A 133 -11.84 -16.10 9.87
CA ILE A 133 -12.16 -14.68 9.60
C ILE A 133 -13.55 -14.52 8.94
N LYS A 134 -13.91 -15.43 8.02
CA LYS A 134 -15.25 -15.40 7.38
C LYS A 134 -16.39 -15.55 8.38
N MET A 135 -16.23 -16.45 9.36
CA MET A 135 -17.22 -16.67 10.41
C MET A 135 -17.32 -15.46 11.33
N LEU A 136 -16.17 -14.93 11.77
CA LEU A 136 -16.11 -13.76 12.63
C LEU A 136 -16.75 -12.53 11.97
N LYS A 137 -16.46 -12.29 10.68
CA LYS A 137 -17.10 -11.23 9.89
C LYS A 137 -18.63 -11.37 9.87
N ASN A 138 -19.14 -12.59 9.66
CA ASN A 138 -20.58 -12.83 9.65
C ASN A 138 -21.23 -12.56 11.02
N ILE A 139 -20.58 -12.95 12.11
CA ILE A 139 -21.04 -12.68 13.47
C ILE A 139 -21.05 -11.16 13.74
N ILE A 140 -19.94 -10.47 13.46
CA ILE A 140 -19.82 -9.01 13.64
C ILE A 140 -20.92 -8.28 12.86
N ASN A 141 -21.19 -8.68 11.62
CA ASN A 141 -22.24 -8.07 10.81
C ASN A 141 -23.65 -8.26 11.42
N ARG A 142 -23.93 -9.41 12.05
CA ARG A 142 -25.20 -9.65 12.75
C ARG A 142 -25.28 -8.89 14.08
N MET A 143 -24.16 -8.70 14.77
CA MET A 143 -24.13 -7.96 16.03
C MET A 143 -24.30 -6.45 15.83
N ARG A 144 -23.84 -5.91 14.68
CA ARG A 144 -24.01 -4.48 14.37
C ARG A 144 -25.47 -4.03 14.39
N SER A 145 -26.43 -4.89 13.99
CA SER A 145 -27.85 -4.55 14.02
C SER A 145 -28.48 -4.58 15.42
N VAL A 146 -27.75 -5.04 16.44
CA VAL A 146 -28.24 -5.17 17.83
C VAL A 146 -27.67 -4.05 18.71
N SER A 147 -26.60 -3.39 18.30
CA SER A 147 -25.90 -2.35 19.07
C SER A 147 -26.36 -0.92 18.79
N GLU A 148 -27.35 -0.72 17.91
CA GLU A 148 -27.92 0.59 17.57
C GLU A 148 -29.29 0.85 18.25
N ASP A 149 -29.72 -0.06 19.15
CA ASP A 149 -30.78 0.13 20.15
C ASP A 149 -30.17 0.25 21.56
#